data_AF-A0AAW0BAW7-F1
#
_entry.id   AF-A0AAW0BAW7-F1
#
_cell.length_a   1.000
_cell.length_b   1.000
_cell.length_c   1.000
_cell.angle_alpha   90.00
_cell.angle_beta   90.00
_cell.angle_gamma   90.00
#
_symmetry.space_group_name_H-M   'P 1'
#
loop_
_entity.id
_entity.type
_entity.pdbx_description
1 polymer ?
#
loop_
_entity_poly.entity_id
_entity_poly.type
_entity_poly.pdbx_seq_one_letter_code
_entity_poly.pdbx_strand_id
1 'polypeptide(L)'
;MGSFIQDHLGLPTCELWSPNFRFPTVLGLPTGGEHIPAWRLVPYDIADFDEWAYVRHDNAAADPTRAKSLLYRELSSAPTFFPVKVRFQGFVASARLAALGNWAGAALEAKSARQEITLRCGDADEDEGVWESTMRAVDNIKDYIYCVLGAPSKARAGVSHLDRTVFAQRRVFTKVRPTNRQLPSALREGDDPHGYCERVAKDWKVTSRLSMGRLSPSMVDDNRTVVCDHTAFKTGDFVDVGVSVEIVTFGRFDEKPRVDVHFCLEHVLLLRPADEEGTEAVAGTYVAQNVVFADA
;
A
#
# COMPACT_ATOMS: atom_id res chain seq x y z
N MET A 1 10.90 20.51 -13.01
CA MET A 1 9.76 20.08 -13.83
C MET A 1 9.84 18.56 -13.93
N GLY A 2 9.03 17.84 -13.15
CA GLY A 2 8.95 16.37 -13.25
C GLY A 2 8.25 15.96 -14.54
N SER A 3 8.65 14.84 -15.14
CA SER A 3 7.92 14.22 -16.25
C SER A 3 6.73 13.46 -15.67
N PHE A 4 5.51 13.84 -16.02
CA PHE A 4 4.31 13.06 -15.70
C PHE A 4 4.24 11.84 -16.61
N ILE A 5 4.00 10.66 -16.03
CA ILE A 5 3.70 9.43 -16.75
C ILE A 5 2.23 9.14 -16.53
N GLN A 6 1.52 8.72 -17.58
CA GLN A 6 0.14 8.29 -17.41
C GLN A 6 0.14 6.89 -16.82
N ASP A 7 -0.58 6.68 -15.72
CA ASP A 7 -0.78 5.32 -15.20
C ASP A 7 -1.59 4.47 -16.19
N HIS A 8 -1.83 3.22 -15.83
CA HIS A 8 -2.64 2.30 -16.63
C HIS A 8 -4.10 2.77 -16.82
N LEU A 9 -4.53 3.85 -16.15
CA LEU A 9 -5.85 4.48 -16.25
C LEU A 9 -5.79 5.82 -17.00
N GLY A 10 -4.63 6.24 -17.51
CA GLY A 10 -4.48 7.50 -18.25
C GLY A 10 -4.46 8.75 -17.37
N LEU A 11 -4.46 8.59 -16.04
CA LEU A 11 -4.33 9.71 -15.11
C LEU A 11 -2.87 10.17 -15.07
N PRO A 12 -2.60 11.48 -15.10
CA PRO A 12 -1.25 11.97 -14.86
C PRO A 12 -0.83 11.50 -13.47
N THR A 13 0.06 10.54 -13.45
CA THR A 13 0.78 10.13 -12.25
C THR A 13 2.16 10.72 -12.36
N CYS A 14 2.54 11.52 -11.38
CA CYS A 14 3.95 11.81 -11.21
C CYS A 14 4.64 10.52 -10.76
N GLU A 15 5.24 9.78 -11.70
CA GLU A 15 6.24 8.77 -11.37
C GLU A 15 7.43 9.53 -10.77
N LEU A 16 7.40 9.74 -9.47
CA LEU A 16 8.48 10.35 -8.69
C LEU A 16 9.74 9.47 -8.62
N TRP A 17 9.78 8.35 -9.35
CA TRP A 17 10.85 7.38 -9.27
C TRP A 17 11.70 7.44 -10.53
N SER A 18 12.88 8.06 -10.39
CA SER A 18 13.92 7.98 -11.41
C SER A 18 14.31 6.51 -11.66
N PRO A 19 14.68 6.13 -12.90
CA PRO A 19 15.38 4.86 -13.17
C PRO A 19 16.70 4.71 -12.38
N ASN A 20 17.18 5.78 -11.74
CA ASN A 20 18.32 5.82 -10.81
C ASN A 20 17.92 5.91 -9.32
N PHE A 21 16.80 5.29 -8.96
CA PHE A 21 16.33 4.93 -7.61
C PHE A 21 17.06 5.57 -6.41
N ARG A 22 16.55 6.70 -5.94
CA ARG A 22 16.71 7.19 -4.56
C ARG A 22 15.32 7.24 -3.98
N PHE A 23 15.04 6.54 -2.88
CA PHE A 23 13.77 6.78 -2.23
C PHE A 23 13.70 8.26 -1.85
N PRO A 24 12.55 8.94 -2.03
CA PRO A 24 12.36 10.24 -1.44
C PRO A 24 12.66 10.04 0.04
N THR A 25 13.59 10.86 0.54
CA THR A 25 14.04 10.96 1.91
C THR A 25 13.01 10.30 2.82
N VAL A 26 13.36 9.15 3.39
CA VAL A 26 12.48 8.34 4.24
C VAL A 26 11.97 9.13 5.45
N LEU A 27 12.48 10.35 5.64
CA LEU A 27 11.97 11.40 6.53
C LEU A 27 12.03 12.76 5.81
N GLY A 28 11.27 12.94 4.73
CA GLY A 28 10.66 14.24 4.47
C GLY A 28 9.60 14.59 5.53
N LEU A 29 9.37 13.68 6.48
CA LEU A 29 8.90 14.01 7.80
C LEU A 29 9.92 14.96 8.43
N PRO A 30 9.52 16.19 8.75
CA PRO A 30 10.42 17.13 9.37
C PRO A 30 11.02 16.56 10.63
N THR A 31 12.33 16.36 10.63
CA THR A 31 13.11 15.83 11.77
C THR A 31 13.23 16.83 12.93
N GLY A 32 12.37 17.84 12.98
CA GLY A 32 12.33 18.84 14.02
C GLY A 32 11.26 19.88 13.74
N GLY A 33 10.07 19.70 14.32
CA GLY A 33 9.05 20.75 14.44
C GLY A 33 8.48 21.37 13.15
N GLU A 34 8.91 20.98 11.94
CA GLU A 34 8.24 21.51 10.75
C GLU A 34 6.81 20.97 10.67
N HIS A 35 5.91 21.84 10.23
CA HIS A 35 4.50 21.56 10.21
C HIS A 35 4.17 20.68 9.00
N ILE A 36 3.75 19.43 9.22
CA ILE A 36 3.24 18.58 8.15
C ILE A 36 1.97 19.23 7.62
N PRO A 37 1.87 19.50 6.30
CA PRO A 37 0.65 20.07 5.74
C PRO A 37 -0.56 19.19 6.04
N ALA A 38 -1.68 19.78 6.47
CA ALA A 38 -2.88 19.04 6.88
C ALA A 38 -3.37 18.06 5.80
N TRP A 39 -3.21 18.41 4.53
CA TRP A 39 -3.60 17.54 3.41
C TRP A 39 -2.82 16.22 3.34
N ARG A 40 -1.63 16.14 3.93
CA ARG A 40 -0.82 14.91 4.03
C ARG A 40 -1.18 14.04 5.23
N LEU A 41 -2.08 14.49 6.11
CA LEU A 41 -2.51 13.73 7.27
C LEU A 41 -3.84 13.06 6.97
N VAL A 42 -3.97 11.77 7.28
CA VAL A 42 -5.29 11.11 7.28
C VAL A 42 -6.14 11.79 8.35
N PRO A 43 -7.36 12.26 8.04
CA PRO A 43 -8.21 12.87 9.04
C PRO A 43 -8.53 11.91 10.19
N TYR A 44 -8.59 12.45 11.40
CA TYR A 44 -8.84 11.66 12.60
C TYR A 44 -10.33 11.36 12.81
N ASP A 45 -11.19 12.27 12.37
CA ASP A 45 -12.63 12.12 12.45
C ASP A 45 -13.23 11.86 11.07
N ILE A 46 -14.24 11.00 11.02
CA ILE A 46 -14.89 10.62 9.76
C ILE A 46 -15.55 11.82 9.05
N ALA A 47 -15.98 12.83 9.81
CA ALA A 47 -16.60 14.04 9.26
C ALA A 47 -15.64 14.84 8.38
N ASP A 48 -14.35 14.83 8.72
CA ASP A 48 -13.31 15.57 7.98
C ASP A 48 -12.93 14.87 6.66
N PHE A 49 -13.32 13.60 6.47
CA PHE A 49 -13.08 12.89 5.22
C PHE A 49 -13.90 13.44 4.05
N ASP A 50 -15.04 14.09 4.29
CA ASP A 50 -15.86 14.66 3.21
C ASP A 50 -15.12 15.78 2.45
N GLU A 51 -14.24 16.51 3.14
CA GLU A 51 -13.40 17.55 2.55
C GLU A 51 -12.11 16.97 1.96
N TRP A 52 -11.59 15.89 2.56
CA TRP A 52 -10.28 15.33 2.26
C TRP A 52 -10.29 14.25 1.16
N ALA A 53 -11.22 13.31 1.21
CA ALA A 53 -11.31 12.15 0.32
C ALA A 53 -12.55 12.16 -0.56
N TYR A 54 -12.45 11.45 -1.70
CA TYR A 54 -13.52 11.28 -2.67
C TYR A 54 -13.44 9.87 -3.26
N VAL A 55 -14.55 9.13 -3.24
CA VAL A 55 -14.64 7.85 -3.96
C VAL A 55 -15.19 8.11 -5.36
N ARG A 56 -14.37 7.88 -6.38
CA ARG A 56 -14.75 8.08 -7.79
C ARG A 56 -14.90 6.74 -8.51
N HIS A 57 -15.90 6.67 -9.39
CA HIS A 57 -16.04 5.55 -10.32
C HIS A 57 -15.20 5.78 -11.58
N ASP A 58 -14.34 4.82 -11.91
CA ASP A 58 -13.57 4.77 -13.14
C ASP A 58 -14.29 3.92 -14.19
N ASN A 59 -14.91 4.59 -15.17
CA ASN A 59 -15.62 3.94 -16.26
C ASN A 59 -14.68 3.17 -17.22
N ALA A 60 -13.37 3.45 -17.19
CA ALA A 60 -12.38 2.77 -18.02
C ALA A 60 -11.80 1.53 -17.32
N ALA A 61 -12.21 1.27 -16.07
CA ALA A 61 -11.66 0.18 -15.28
C ALA A 61 -11.87 -1.16 -15.97
N ALA A 62 -10.75 -1.87 -16.12
CA ALA A 62 -10.72 -3.16 -16.78
C ALA A 62 -11.59 -4.18 -16.00
N ASP A 63 -11.55 -4.14 -14.68
CA ASP A 63 -12.36 -4.99 -13.79
C ASP A 63 -13.48 -4.14 -13.18
N PRO A 64 -14.75 -4.32 -13.60
CA PRO A 64 -15.88 -3.53 -13.08
C PRO A 64 -16.05 -3.66 -11.56
N THR A 65 -15.61 -4.78 -10.97
CA THR A 65 -15.66 -4.96 -9.51
C THR A 65 -14.68 -4.04 -8.79
N ARG A 66 -13.68 -3.49 -9.51
CA ARG A 66 -12.61 -2.62 -9.01
C ARG A 66 -12.63 -1.25 -9.69
N ALA A 67 -13.78 -0.86 -10.22
CA ALA A 67 -13.97 0.40 -10.91
C ALA A 67 -14.09 1.61 -9.97
N LYS A 68 -13.62 1.51 -8.72
CA LYS A 68 -13.73 2.59 -7.73
C LYS A 68 -12.37 2.85 -7.10
N SER A 69 -12.04 4.12 -6.98
CA SER A 69 -10.76 4.58 -6.43
C SER A 69 -10.99 5.66 -5.38
N LEU A 70 -10.17 5.63 -4.33
CA LEU A 70 -10.10 6.69 -3.33
C LEU A 70 -9.14 7.78 -3.83
N LEU A 71 -9.65 9.01 -3.93
CA LEU A 71 -8.91 10.17 -4.43
C LEU A 71 -8.89 11.27 -3.36
N TYR A 72 -7.75 11.93 -3.20
CA TYR A 72 -7.63 13.19 -2.47
C TYR A 72 -8.03 14.34 -3.41
N ARG A 73 -8.75 15.33 -2.90
CA ARG A 73 -9.13 16.53 -3.65
C ARG A 73 -8.34 17.73 -3.16
N GLU A 74 -7.55 18.31 -4.04
CA GLU A 74 -6.86 19.56 -3.73
C GLU A 74 -7.85 20.74 -3.71
N LEU A 75 -7.85 21.50 -2.62
CA LEU A 75 -8.66 22.71 -2.43
C LEU A 75 -8.03 23.89 -3.18
N SER A 76 -8.04 23.84 -4.51
CA SER A 76 -7.66 24.95 -5.38
C SER A 76 -8.88 25.48 -6.17
N SER A 77 -8.70 26.56 -6.94
CA SER A 77 -9.78 27.13 -7.77
C SER A 77 -10.27 26.18 -8.87
N ALA A 78 -9.45 25.20 -9.25
CA ALA A 78 -9.81 24.12 -10.17
C ALA A 78 -9.45 22.78 -9.51
N PRO A 79 -10.42 22.07 -8.90
CA PRO A 79 -10.12 20.93 -8.05
C PRO A 79 -9.42 19.82 -8.84
N THR A 80 -8.19 19.51 -8.44
CA THR A 80 -7.42 18.37 -8.95
C THR A 80 -7.63 17.18 -8.03
N PHE A 81 -7.70 15.98 -8.62
CA PHE A 81 -7.88 14.74 -7.87
C PHE A 81 -6.64 13.87 -8.01
N PHE A 82 -6.18 13.33 -6.89
CA PHE A 82 -4.96 12.53 -6.81
C PHE A 82 -5.26 11.18 -6.15
N PRO A 83 -4.79 10.04 -6.69
CA PRO A 83 -4.96 8.76 -6.02
C PRO A 83 -4.36 8.78 -4.61
N VAL A 84 -5.13 8.29 -3.62
CA VAL A 84 -4.65 8.22 -2.24
C VAL A 84 -3.70 7.04 -2.06
N LYS A 85 -2.49 7.35 -1.59
CA LYS A 85 -1.53 6.35 -1.07
C LYS A 85 -1.26 6.61 0.40
N VAL A 86 -1.39 5.56 1.21
CA VAL A 86 -1.20 5.63 2.66
C VAL A 86 0.10 4.94 3.02
N ARG A 87 0.82 5.46 4.03
CA ARG A 87 1.97 4.77 4.60
C ARG A 87 1.65 4.28 6.00
N PHE A 88 2.09 3.06 6.27
CA PHE A 88 2.02 2.44 7.59
C PHE A 88 3.43 2.11 8.05
N GLN A 89 3.72 2.40 9.31
CA GLN A 89 4.96 1.98 9.95
C GLN A 89 4.61 1.02 11.08
N GLY A 90 5.34 -0.08 11.18
CA GLY A 90 5.07 -1.09 12.19
C GLY A 90 6.03 -2.26 12.11
N PHE A 91 5.84 -3.23 13.01
CA PHE A 91 6.66 -4.43 13.06
C PHE A 91 6.06 -5.53 12.19
N VAL A 92 6.88 -6.22 11.42
CA VAL A 92 6.44 -7.34 10.58
C VAL A 92 5.99 -8.49 11.49
N ALA A 93 4.70 -8.82 11.47
CA ALA A 93 4.18 -10.04 12.09
C ALA A 93 4.41 -11.25 11.16
N SER A 94 4.08 -11.10 9.88
CA SER A 94 4.29 -12.10 8.84
C SER A 94 4.45 -11.43 7.48
N ALA A 95 5.26 -12.01 6.60
CA ALA A 95 5.47 -11.48 5.26
C ALA A 95 5.63 -12.61 4.22
N ARG A 96 5.05 -12.40 3.04
CA ARG A 96 5.25 -13.24 1.85
C ARG A 96 5.43 -12.33 0.64
N LEU A 97 6.67 -11.89 0.44
CA LEU A 97 7.02 -10.83 -0.51
C LEU A 97 7.77 -11.34 -1.75
N ALA A 98 8.00 -12.65 -1.88
CA ALA A 98 8.60 -13.25 -3.08
C ALA A 98 7.86 -12.82 -4.37
N ALA A 99 8.56 -12.77 -5.51
CA ALA A 99 8.00 -12.26 -6.76
C ALA A 99 6.71 -12.99 -7.20
N LEU A 100 6.57 -14.27 -6.86
CA LEU A 100 5.38 -15.09 -7.14
C LEU A 100 4.40 -15.19 -5.96
N GLY A 101 4.68 -14.52 -4.84
CA GLY A 101 3.83 -14.49 -3.66
C GLY A 101 3.58 -15.89 -3.09
N ASN A 102 2.30 -16.24 -2.89
CA ASN A 102 1.85 -17.56 -2.43
C ASN A 102 1.57 -18.56 -3.56
N TRP A 103 1.96 -18.28 -4.80
CA TRP A 103 1.66 -19.17 -5.92
C TRP A 103 2.61 -20.37 -5.97
N ALA A 104 2.06 -21.58 -5.97
CA ALA A 104 2.83 -22.84 -6.04
C ALA A 104 2.93 -23.41 -7.47
N GLY A 105 2.59 -22.63 -8.50
CA GLY A 105 2.71 -23.02 -9.91
C GLY A 105 1.44 -23.59 -10.54
N ALA A 106 0.36 -23.84 -9.78
CA ALA A 106 -0.90 -24.34 -10.33
C ALA A 106 -1.62 -23.26 -11.16
N ALA A 107 -1.95 -23.55 -12.42
CA ALA A 107 -2.52 -22.55 -13.33
C ALA A 107 -3.83 -21.91 -12.83
N LEU A 108 -4.68 -22.69 -12.17
CA LEU A 108 -5.95 -22.21 -11.62
C LEU A 108 -5.79 -21.24 -10.44
N GLU A 109 -4.65 -21.29 -9.75
CA GLU A 109 -4.35 -20.48 -8.56
C GLU A 109 -3.68 -19.14 -8.91
N ALA A 110 -3.22 -18.96 -10.16
CA ALA A 110 -2.52 -17.74 -10.58
C ALA A 110 -3.38 -16.48 -10.35
N LYS A 111 -4.69 -16.57 -10.58
CA LYS A 111 -5.64 -15.45 -10.35
C LYS A 111 -5.75 -15.00 -8.89
N SER A 112 -5.43 -15.89 -7.95
CA SER A 112 -5.54 -15.67 -6.51
C SER A 112 -4.18 -15.47 -5.84
N ALA A 113 -3.08 -15.54 -6.61
CA ALA A 113 -1.75 -15.37 -6.09
C ALA A 113 -1.53 -13.95 -5.57
N ARG A 114 -0.96 -13.85 -4.37
CA ARG A 114 -0.76 -12.59 -3.66
C ARG A 114 0.59 -12.53 -2.98
N GLN A 115 1.16 -11.33 -2.98
CA GLN A 115 2.16 -10.94 -1.98
C GLN A 115 1.41 -10.28 -0.83
N GLU A 116 1.83 -10.53 0.40
CA GLU A 116 1.14 -10.02 1.59
C GLU A 116 2.12 -9.70 2.71
N ILE A 117 1.73 -8.75 3.55
CA ILE A 117 2.42 -8.39 4.79
C ILE A 117 1.39 -8.05 5.84
N THR A 118 1.69 -8.47 7.07
CA THR A 118 0.91 -8.13 8.26
C THR A 118 1.81 -7.34 9.18
N LEU A 119 1.41 -6.13 9.53
CA LEU A 119 2.10 -5.29 10.51
C LEU A 119 1.39 -5.38 11.86
N ARG A 120 2.16 -5.26 12.94
CA ARG A 120 1.66 -5.22 14.32
C ARG A 120 2.31 -4.08 15.11
N CYS A 121 1.70 -3.78 16.25
CA CYS A 121 2.31 -2.95 17.30
C CYS A 121 3.62 -3.58 17.80
N GLY A 122 4.54 -2.73 18.23
CA GLY A 122 5.71 -3.15 19.01
C GLY A 122 5.29 -3.75 20.36
N ASP A 123 6.25 -4.32 21.07
CA ASP A 123 6.03 -4.96 22.37
C ASP A 123 6.07 -3.96 23.54
N ALA A 124 6.38 -2.68 23.30
CA ALA A 124 6.44 -1.64 24.32
C ALA A 124 5.07 -0.97 24.53
N ASP A 125 4.70 -0.75 25.81
CA ASP A 125 3.42 -0.11 26.18
C ASP A 125 3.28 1.32 25.61
N GLU A 126 4.39 2.04 25.45
CA GLU A 126 4.41 3.40 24.89
C GLU A 126 4.00 3.45 23.40
N ASP A 127 4.15 2.34 22.68
CA ASP A 127 3.77 2.23 21.27
C ASP A 127 2.25 2.06 21.08
N GLU A 128 1.50 1.75 22.15
CA GLU A 128 0.07 1.43 22.06
C GLU A 128 -0.76 2.61 21.54
N GLY A 129 -0.53 3.82 22.06
CA GLY A 129 -1.30 5.00 21.66
C GLY A 129 -1.02 5.43 20.21
N VAL A 130 0.22 5.25 19.76
CA VAL A 130 0.65 5.54 18.39
C VAL A 130 0.01 4.54 17.42
N TRP A 131 0.07 3.25 17.74
CA TRP A 131 -0.56 2.20 16.94
C TRP A 131 -2.08 2.33 16.90
N GLU A 132 -2.72 2.73 18.00
CA GLU A 132 -4.16 2.99 18.04
C GLU A 132 -4.57 4.08 17.04
N SER A 133 -3.76 5.13 16.88
CA SER A 133 -3.99 6.18 15.89
C SER A 133 -3.93 5.63 14.45
N THR A 134 -2.97 4.75 14.15
CA THR A 134 -2.88 4.06 12.85
C THR A 134 -4.09 3.17 12.60
N MET A 135 -4.50 2.36 13.59
CA MET A 135 -5.69 1.50 13.46
C MET A 135 -6.96 2.33 13.25
N ARG A 136 -7.11 3.44 13.96
CA ARG A 136 -8.23 4.36 13.80
C ARG A 136 -8.27 4.99 12.41
N ALA A 137 -7.13 5.43 11.89
CA ALA A 137 -7.04 5.95 10.52
C ALA A 137 -7.43 4.90 9.48
N VAL A 138 -6.97 3.65 9.65
CA VAL A 138 -7.35 2.51 8.82
C VAL A 138 -8.86 2.27 8.83
N ASP A 139 -9.49 2.30 10.01
CA ASP A 139 -10.91 2.07 10.17
C ASP A 139 -11.74 3.23 9.60
N ASN A 140 -11.31 4.48 9.82
CA ASN A 140 -11.97 5.65 9.24
C ASN A 140 -11.97 5.64 7.71
N ILE A 141 -10.85 5.26 7.07
CA ILE A 141 -10.78 5.11 5.61
C ILE A 141 -11.83 4.10 5.13
N LYS A 142 -11.93 2.94 5.80
CA LYS A 142 -12.90 1.90 5.43
C LYS A 142 -14.33 2.38 5.65
N ASP A 143 -14.62 2.99 6.80
CA ASP A 143 -15.96 3.45 7.17
C ASP A 143 -16.43 4.58 6.26
N TYR A 144 -15.55 5.51 5.92
CA TYR A 144 -15.83 6.53 4.91
C TYR A 144 -16.24 5.91 3.57
N ILE A 145 -15.45 4.95 3.07
CA ILE A 145 -15.75 4.25 1.80
C ILE A 145 -17.09 3.49 1.89
N TYR A 146 -17.36 2.80 3.00
CA TYR A 146 -18.64 2.12 3.19
C TYR A 146 -19.82 3.10 3.20
N CYS A 147 -19.67 4.22 3.90
CA CYS A 147 -20.68 5.27 3.99
C CYS A 147 -21.00 5.87 2.61
N VAL A 148 -19.98 6.31 1.87
CA VAL A 148 -20.14 6.91 0.53
C VAL A 148 -20.77 5.93 -0.46
N LEU A 149 -20.49 4.63 -0.33
CA LEU A 149 -21.03 3.60 -1.22
C LEU A 149 -22.36 3.00 -0.76
N GLY A 150 -22.95 3.50 0.33
CA GLY A 150 -24.22 2.99 0.89
C GLY A 150 -24.13 1.53 1.33
N ALA A 151 -22.93 1.03 1.59
CA ALA A 151 -22.69 -0.34 2.02
C ALA A 151 -22.74 -0.43 3.56
N PRO A 152 -23.22 -1.55 4.13
CA PRO A 152 -23.16 -1.72 5.57
C PRO A 152 -21.70 -1.74 6.03
N SER A 153 -21.32 -0.84 6.95
CA SER A 153 -20.00 -0.88 7.57
C SER A 153 -19.82 -2.21 8.30
N LYS A 154 -18.73 -2.90 7.98
CA LYS A 154 -18.32 -4.13 8.69
C LYS A 154 -17.67 -3.82 10.04
N ALA A 155 -17.15 -2.61 10.23
CA ALA A 155 -16.44 -2.23 11.45
C ALA A 155 -17.35 -2.32 12.68
N ARG A 156 -18.66 -2.04 12.52
CA ARG A 156 -19.64 -2.11 13.62
C ARG A 156 -20.15 -3.51 13.94
N ALA A 157 -19.86 -4.53 13.12
CA ALA A 157 -20.38 -5.88 13.29
C ALA A 157 -19.55 -6.76 14.24
N GLY A 158 -18.68 -6.16 15.08
CA GLY A 158 -17.87 -6.91 16.03
C GLY A 158 -16.65 -7.58 15.39
N VAL A 159 -16.04 -6.96 14.38
CA VAL A 159 -14.66 -7.29 14.00
C VAL A 159 -13.82 -7.01 15.24
N SER A 160 -13.51 -8.10 15.92
CA SER A 160 -12.74 -8.15 17.13
C SER A 160 -11.49 -7.26 17.00
N HIS A 161 -11.49 -6.12 17.70
CA HIS A 161 -10.32 -5.28 17.97
C HIS A 161 -9.12 -6.07 18.56
N LEU A 162 -9.27 -7.37 18.83
CA LEU A 162 -8.21 -8.25 19.29
C LEU A 162 -7.10 -8.44 18.25
N ASP A 163 -7.41 -8.39 16.94
CA ASP A 163 -6.38 -8.50 15.92
C ASP A 163 -5.86 -7.09 15.58
N ARG A 164 -5.00 -6.55 16.46
CA ARG A 164 -4.35 -5.24 16.35
C ARG A 164 -3.29 -5.22 15.24
N THR A 165 -3.67 -5.66 14.05
CA THR A 165 -2.77 -5.81 12.91
C THR A 165 -3.28 -5.07 11.68
N VAL A 166 -2.34 -4.54 10.89
CA VAL A 166 -2.63 -3.97 9.57
C VAL A 166 -2.21 -4.98 8.52
N PHE A 167 -3.20 -5.52 7.80
CA PHE A 167 -2.97 -6.43 6.70
C PHE A 167 -2.98 -5.69 5.36
N ALA A 168 -1.91 -5.85 4.60
CA ALA A 168 -1.78 -5.33 3.24
C ALA A 168 -1.37 -6.44 2.28
N GLN A 169 -1.91 -6.40 1.06
CA GLN A 169 -1.72 -7.46 0.08
C GLN A 169 -1.74 -6.89 -1.33
N ARG A 170 -1.07 -7.51 -2.30
CA ARG A 170 -1.22 -7.18 -3.72
C ARG A 170 -1.36 -8.44 -4.54
N ARG A 171 -2.06 -8.35 -5.67
CA ARG A 171 -2.08 -9.44 -6.66
C ARG A 171 -0.71 -9.52 -7.35
N VAL A 172 -0.25 -10.74 -7.55
CA VAL A 172 1.00 -11.02 -8.28
C VAL A 172 0.77 -10.93 -9.79
N PHE A 173 -0.32 -11.56 -10.26
CA PHE A 173 -0.60 -11.65 -11.68
C PHE A 173 -1.68 -10.66 -12.12
N THR A 174 -1.43 -10.07 -13.28
CA THR A 174 -2.38 -9.28 -14.06
C THR A 174 -2.97 -10.17 -15.15
N LYS A 175 -4.29 -10.12 -15.31
CA LYS A 175 -4.98 -10.85 -16.38
C LYS A 175 -4.56 -10.29 -17.74
N VAL A 176 -4.16 -11.17 -18.65
CA VAL A 176 -3.85 -10.81 -20.04
C VAL A 176 -5.16 -10.50 -20.76
N ARG A 177 -5.17 -9.36 -21.43
CA ARG A 177 -6.27 -8.79 -22.21
C ARG A 177 -5.72 -8.33 -23.56
N PRO A 178 -6.58 -8.11 -24.56
CA PRO A 178 -6.14 -7.55 -25.83
C PRO A 178 -5.35 -6.24 -25.69
N THR A 179 -5.73 -5.38 -24.73
CA THR A 179 -5.09 -4.09 -24.49
C THR A 179 -3.70 -4.16 -23.85
N ASN A 180 -3.38 -5.24 -23.13
CA ASN A 180 -2.12 -5.35 -22.40
C ASN A 180 -1.30 -6.60 -22.79
N ARG A 181 -1.67 -7.28 -23.88
CA ARG A 181 -1.04 -8.54 -24.31
C ARG A 181 0.46 -8.39 -24.57
N GLN A 182 0.88 -7.22 -25.03
CA GLN A 182 2.27 -6.91 -25.36
C GLN A 182 3.12 -6.48 -24.16
N LEU A 183 2.53 -6.33 -22.96
CA LEU A 183 3.32 -5.99 -21.78
C LEU A 183 4.33 -7.12 -21.50
N PRO A 184 5.62 -6.77 -21.29
CA PRO A 184 6.64 -7.74 -20.91
C PRO A 184 6.36 -8.27 -19.49
N SER A 185 6.89 -9.45 -19.21
CA SER A 185 6.95 -9.94 -17.83
C SER A 185 7.94 -9.07 -17.04
N ALA A 186 7.56 -8.70 -15.82
CA ALA A 186 8.44 -7.98 -14.91
C ALA A 186 9.38 -8.91 -14.12
N LEU A 187 9.25 -10.24 -14.26
CA LEU A 187 10.11 -11.20 -13.57
C LEU A 187 11.56 -11.10 -14.05
N ARG A 188 12.49 -11.25 -13.12
CA ARG A 188 13.93 -11.36 -13.39
C ARG A 188 14.37 -12.82 -13.42
N GLU A 189 15.59 -13.05 -13.92
CA GLU A 189 16.24 -14.35 -13.79
C GLU A 189 16.30 -14.76 -12.30
N GLY A 190 15.86 -15.99 -12.00
CA GLY A 190 15.78 -16.51 -10.64
C GLY A 190 14.45 -16.28 -9.91
N ASP A 191 13.57 -15.39 -10.37
CA ASP A 191 12.25 -15.18 -9.75
C ASP A 191 11.31 -16.41 -9.96
N ASP A 192 11.52 -17.17 -11.03
CA ASP A 192 10.77 -18.38 -11.39
C ASP A 192 11.71 -19.51 -11.84
N PRO A 193 12.45 -20.15 -10.92
CA PRO A 193 13.49 -21.12 -11.25
C PRO A 193 12.95 -22.39 -11.93
N HIS A 194 11.64 -22.65 -11.81
CA HIS A 194 11.00 -23.82 -12.41
C HIS A 194 10.26 -23.51 -13.72
N GLY A 195 10.27 -22.25 -14.19
CA GLY A 195 9.58 -21.84 -15.42
C GLY A 195 8.06 -22.00 -15.36
N TYR A 196 7.45 -21.95 -14.17
CA TYR A 196 6.02 -22.15 -14.01
C TYR A 196 5.19 -21.06 -14.69
N CYS A 197 5.69 -19.83 -14.72
CA CYS A 197 5.00 -18.66 -15.29
C CYS A 197 4.76 -18.81 -16.79
N GLU A 198 5.61 -19.54 -17.52
CA GLU A 198 5.41 -19.79 -18.96
C GLU A 198 4.08 -20.50 -19.23
N ARG A 199 3.68 -21.41 -18.33
CA ARG A 199 2.43 -22.19 -18.44
C ARG A 199 1.17 -21.34 -18.33
N VAL A 200 1.25 -20.18 -17.67
CA VAL A 200 0.13 -19.26 -17.48
C VAL A 200 0.26 -17.96 -18.27
N ALA A 201 1.39 -17.72 -18.94
CA ALA A 201 1.74 -16.46 -19.60
C ALA A 201 0.72 -15.98 -20.66
N LYS A 202 -0.10 -16.90 -21.19
CA LYS A 202 -1.18 -16.58 -22.13
C LYS A 202 -2.35 -15.84 -21.45
N ASP A 203 -2.65 -16.19 -20.20
CA ASP A 203 -3.83 -15.72 -19.46
C ASP A 203 -3.47 -14.79 -18.30
N TRP A 204 -2.26 -14.95 -17.75
CA TRP A 204 -1.77 -14.26 -16.56
C TRP A 204 -0.30 -13.89 -16.74
N LYS A 205 0.04 -12.64 -16.44
CA LYS A 205 1.42 -12.14 -16.48
C LYS A 205 1.74 -11.35 -15.22
N VAL A 206 2.96 -11.47 -14.72
CA VAL A 206 3.49 -10.56 -13.71
C VAL A 206 3.93 -9.30 -14.42
N THR A 207 3.16 -8.21 -14.31
CA THR A 207 3.42 -6.96 -15.06
C THR A 207 4.17 -5.92 -14.25
N SER A 208 4.29 -6.10 -12.94
CA SER A 208 5.06 -5.24 -12.05
C SER A 208 5.62 -6.04 -10.89
N ARG A 209 6.73 -5.59 -10.32
CA ARG A 209 7.32 -6.14 -9.08
C ARG A 209 6.96 -5.26 -7.90
N LEU A 210 6.99 -5.83 -6.71
CA LEU A 210 6.94 -5.06 -5.47
C LEU A 210 8.27 -4.32 -5.29
N SER A 211 8.18 -3.00 -5.07
CA SER A 211 9.36 -2.20 -4.76
C SER A 211 9.80 -2.48 -3.33
N MET A 212 11.03 -2.94 -3.16
CA MET A 212 11.58 -3.29 -1.86
C MET A 212 12.93 -2.61 -1.66
N GLY A 213 13.16 -2.11 -0.46
CA GLY A 213 14.44 -1.51 -0.10
C GLY A 213 14.72 -1.60 1.39
N ARG A 214 15.92 -1.19 1.77
CA ARG A 214 16.34 -1.02 3.16
C ARG A 214 17.13 0.27 3.33
N LEU A 215 17.13 0.85 4.52
CA LEU A 215 18.06 1.94 4.86
C LEU A 215 19.51 1.42 4.86
N SER A 216 20.43 2.22 4.32
CA SER A 216 21.86 1.88 4.29
C SER A 216 22.50 2.20 5.65
N PRO A 217 23.07 1.23 6.38
CA PRO A 217 23.68 1.47 7.70
C PRO A 217 24.83 2.48 7.68
N SER A 218 25.57 2.56 6.56
CA SER A 218 26.70 3.47 6.39
C SER A 218 26.31 4.90 6.00
N MET A 219 25.02 5.18 5.80
CA MET A 219 24.52 6.45 5.25
C MET A 219 23.20 6.87 5.94
N VAL A 220 23.07 6.58 7.23
CA VAL A 220 21.89 6.90 8.04
C VAL A 220 21.58 8.40 7.98
N ASP A 221 22.59 9.26 8.05
CA ASP A 221 22.43 10.72 7.99
C ASP A 221 21.94 11.21 6.61
N ASP A 222 22.28 10.47 5.55
CA ASP A 222 21.92 10.79 4.16
C ASP A 222 20.55 10.22 3.76
N ASN A 223 19.93 9.44 4.65
CA ASN A 223 18.64 8.78 4.45
C ASN A 223 18.56 7.98 3.14
N ARG A 224 19.69 7.40 2.75
CA ARG A 224 19.80 6.63 1.50
C ARG A 224 19.33 5.22 1.69
N THR A 225 18.54 4.81 0.72
CA THR A 225 17.93 3.50 0.60
C THR A 225 18.64 2.67 -0.46
N VAL A 226 18.78 1.37 -0.19
CA VAL A 226 19.33 0.39 -1.13
C VAL A 226 18.23 -0.60 -1.49
N VAL A 227 18.08 -0.89 -2.79
CA VAL A 227 17.16 -1.94 -3.27
C VAL A 227 17.58 -3.27 -2.65
N CYS A 228 16.62 -4.02 -2.12
CA CYS A 228 16.86 -5.35 -1.56
C CYS A 228 15.87 -6.37 -2.12
N ASP A 229 16.16 -7.64 -1.87
CA ASP A 229 15.27 -8.75 -2.19
C ASP A 229 14.32 -9.05 -1.01
N HIS A 230 13.23 -9.77 -1.29
CA HIS A 230 12.25 -10.18 -0.29
C HIS A 230 12.83 -10.96 0.91
N THR A 231 13.96 -11.64 0.70
CA THR A 231 14.70 -12.37 1.76
C THR A 231 15.30 -11.46 2.83
N ALA A 232 15.37 -10.15 2.60
CA ALA A 232 15.85 -9.18 3.58
C ALA A 232 14.86 -8.89 4.72
N PHE A 233 13.60 -9.32 4.58
CA PHE A 233 12.53 -9.03 5.54
C PHE A 233 12.20 -10.27 6.39
N LYS A 234 12.16 -10.11 7.71
CA LYS A 234 11.88 -11.14 8.70
C LYS A 234 10.76 -10.68 9.65
N THR A 235 10.13 -11.63 10.34
CA THR A 235 9.25 -11.31 11.47
C THR A 235 10.04 -10.52 12.53
N GLY A 236 9.45 -9.44 13.03
CA GLY A 236 10.04 -8.54 14.01
C GLY A 236 10.74 -7.33 13.41
N ASP A 237 10.95 -7.28 12.10
CA ASP A 237 11.56 -6.12 11.45
C ASP A 237 10.64 -4.90 11.56
N PHE A 238 11.20 -3.72 11.82
CA PHE A 238 10.46 -2.47 11.73
C PHE A 238 10.52 -1.95 10.29
N VAL A 239 9.36 -1.76 9.69
CA VAL A 239 9.23 -1.42 8.27
C VAL A 239 8.31 -0.22 8.06
N ASP A 240 8.53 0.45 6.94
CA ASP A 240 7.59 1.40 6.34
C ASP A 240 6.98 0.77 5.09
N VAL A 241 5.65 0.75 5.05
CA VAL A 241 4.87 0.11 3.99
C VAL A 241 3.98 1.16 3.33
N GLY A 242 4.20 1.38 2.04
CA GLY A 242 3.29 2.17 1.22
C GLY A 242 2.21 1.31 0.61
N VAL A 243 0.96 1.76 0.71
CA VAL A 243 -0.21 1.10 0.16
C VAL A 243 -1.07 2.06 -0.65
N SER A 244 -1.75 1.53 -1.66
CA SER A 244 -2.92 2.17 -2.27
C SER A 244 -4.20 1.56 -1.70
N VAL A 245 -5.34 2.26 -1.85
CA VAL A 245 -6.64 1.75 -1.38
C VAL A 245 -7.41 1.14 -2.55
N GLU A 246 -7.61 -0.18 -2.48
CA GLU A 246 -8.35 -0.94 -3.47
C GLU A 246 -9.78 -1.18 -2.99
N ILE A 247 -10.75 -0.66 -3.74
CA ILE A 247 -12.17 -0.78 -3.43
C ILE A 247 -12.79 -1.85 -4.34
N VAL A 248 -13.21 -2.97 -3.76
CA VAL A 248 -13.89 -4.04 -4.48
C VAL A 248 -15.37 -4.01 -4.17
N THR A 249 -16.21 -3.94 -5.20
CA THR A 249 -17.66 -3.92 -5.05
C THR A 249 -18.31 -5.07 -5.78
N PHE A 250 -19.17 -5.79 -5.05
CA PHE A 250 -20.02 -6.86 -5.53
C PHE A 250 -21.47 -6.43 -5.36
N GLY A 251 -22.32 -6.72 -6.34
CA GLY A 251 -23.74 -6.43 -6.21
C GLY A 251 -24.54 -7.18 -7.25
N ARG A 252 -25.74 -7.59 -6.85
CA ARG A 252 -26.85 -7.90 -7.75
C ARG A 252 -27.72 -6.65 -7.83
N PHE A 253 -28.46 -6.47 -8.92
CA PHE A 253 -29.24 -5.25 -9.19
C PHE A 253 -30.20 -4.84 -8.05
N ASP A 254 -30.64 -5.79 -7.21
CA ASP A 254 -31.67 -5.56 -6.18
C ASP A 254 -31.17 -5.65 -4.73
N GLU A 255 -29.88 -5.90 -4.50
CA GLU A 255 -29.30 -6.06 -3.15
C GLU A 255 -28.35 -4.91 -2.81
N LYS A 256 -28.23 -4.56 -1.52
CA LYS A 256 -27.21 -3.59 -1.08
C LYS A 256 -25.83 -4.07 -1.55
N PRO A 257 -25.00 -3.19 -2.12
CA PRO A 257 -23.70 -3.59 -2.61
C PRO A 257 -22.85 -4.10 -1.45
N ARG A 258 -22.22 -5.25 -1.63
CA ARG A 258 -21.15 -5.70 -0.76
C ARG A 258 -19.87 -5.00 -1.21
N VAL A 259 -19.27 -4.25 -0.31
CA VAL A 259 -17.99 -3.60 -0.52
C VAL A 259 -16.94 -4.32 0.33
N ASP A 260 -15.76 -4.52 -0.25
CA ASP A 260 -14.56 -5.01 0.42
C ASP A 260 -13.44 -3.99 0.12
N VAL A 261 -12.82 -3.45 1.18
CA VAL A 261 -11.70 -2.50 1.08
C VAL A 261 -10.40 -3.23 1.40
N HIS A 262 -9.41 -3.14 0.52
CA HIS A 262 -8.10 -3.74 0.69
C HIS A 262 -7.01 -2.67 0.61
N PHE A 263 -5.95 -2.83 1.40
CA PHE A 263 -4.73 -2.06 1.25
C PHE A 263 -3.80 -2.78 0.29
N CYS A 264 -3.60 -2.21 -0.89
CA CYS A 264 -2.79 -2.78 -1.95
C CYS A 264 -1.32 -2.40 -1.78
N LEU A 265 -0.44 -3.39 -1.62
CA LEU A 265 0.99 -3.14 -1.42
C LEU A 265 1.65 -2.46 -2.63
N GLU A 266 2.32 -1.33 -2.39
CA GLU A 266 3.10 -0.62 -3.41
C GLU A 266 4.60 -0.77 -3.17
N HIS A 267 5.03 -0.60 -1.92
CA HIS A 267 6.42 -0.79 -1.53
C HIS A 267 6.57 -1.22 -0.07
N VAL A 268 7.71 -1.83 0.24
CA VAL A 268 8.13 -2.18 1.61
C VAL A 268 9.57 -1.72 1.80
N LEU A 269 9.80 -0.93 2.84
CA LEU A 269 11.10 -0.40 3.20
C LEU A 269 11.50 -0.89 4.60
N LEU A 270 12.60 -1.61 4.69
CA LEU A 270 13.18 -2.01 5.96
C LEU A 270 13.87 -0.81 6.62
N LEU A 271 13.30 -0.38 7.75
CA LEU A 271 13.84 0.71 8.55
C LEU A 271 14.83 0.19 9.59
N ARG A 272 14.49 -0.91 10.26
CA ARG A 272 15.36 -1.57 11.26
C ARG A 272 15.16 -3.09 11.24
N PRO A 273 16.23 -3.89 11.11
CA PRO A 273 16.19 -5.33 11.30
C PRO A 273 15.85 -5.73 12.74
N ALA A 274 15.14 -6.85 12.91
CA ALA A 274 14.78 -7.39 14.24
C ALA A 274 15.99 -7.80 15.09
N ASP A 275 17.11 -8.14 14.45
CA ASP A 275 18.33 -8.65 15.07
C ASP A 275 19.34 -7.55 15.47
N GLU A 276 19.02 -6.28 15.23
CA GLU A 276 19.84 -5.15 15.65
C GLU A 276 19.65 -4.89 17.16
N GLU A 277 20.49 -5.52 18.00
CA GLU A 277 20.51 -5.34 19.47
C GLU A 277 20.70 -3.85 19.84
N GLY A 278 19.64 -3.23 20.36
CA GLY A 278 19.62 -1.82 20.78
C GLY A 278 18.23 -1.28 21.11
N THR A 279 17.30 -2.17 21.47
CA THR A 279 15.85 -2.01 21.43
C THR A 279 15.28 -0.84 22.24
N GLU A 280 16.00 -0.31 23.22
CA GLU A 280 15.48 0.74 24.11
C GLU A 280 15.67 2.18 23.60
N ALA A 281 16.58 2.45 22.65
CA ALA A 281 17.04 3.83 22.44
C ALA A 281 16.31 4.63 21.34
N VAL A 282 15.45 4.01 20.52
CA VAL A 282 14.87 4.69 19.35
C VAL A 282 13.35 4.56 19.23
N ALA A 283 12.68 3.84 20.13
CA ALA A 283 11.21 3.84 20.17
C ALA A 283 10.66 5.26 20.44
N GLY A 284 11.39 6.07 21.21
CA GLY A 284 10.99 7.44 21.56
C GLY A 284 10.98 8.48 20.42
N THR A 285 11.35 8.14 19.18
CA THR A 285 11.43 9.11 18.07
C THR A 285 10.59 8.77 16.85
N TYR A 286 10.02 7.56 16.75
CA TYR A 286 9.12 7.22 15.66
C TYR A 286 7.68 7.52 16.06
N VAL A 287 7.29 8.79 15.92
CA VAL A 287 5.86 9.11 15.90
C VAL A 287 5.31 8.44 14.64
N ALA A 288 4.53 7.36 14.77
CA ALA A 288 3.82 6.83 13.61
C ALA A 288 2.87 7.92 13.15
N GLN A 289 3.24 8.54 12.04
CA GLN A 289 2.43 9.53 11.38
C GLN A 289 1.85 8.84 10.17
N ASN A 290 0.53 8.78 10.11
CA ASN A 290 -0.19 8.30 8.93
C ASN A 290 -0.03 9.35 7.83
N VAL A 291 1.12 9.35 7.16
CA VAL A 291 1.40 10.27 6.07
C VAL A 291 0.79 9.71 4.80
N VAL A 292 -0.14 10.47 4.24
CA VAL A 292 -0.69 10.24 2.92
C VAL A 292 0.12 11.03 1.92
N PHE A 293 0.59 10.33 0.90
CA PHE A 293 1.12 10.96 -0.29
C PHE A 293 0.01 10.97 -1.34
N ALA A 294 -0.55 12.14 -1.58
CA ALA A 294 -1.20 12.43 -2.85
C ALA A 294 -0.07 12.75 -3.84
N ASP A 295 0.23 11.80 -4.73
CA ASP A 295 1.21 12.05 -5.79
C ASP A 295 0.53 12.95 -6.83
N ALA A 296 0.98 14.21 -6.90
CA ALA A 296 0.59 15.18 -7.92
C ALA A 296 1.47 15.07 -9.15
#